data_AF-A0A940SG54-F1
#
_entry.id   AF-A0A940SG54-F1
#
_cell.length_a   1.000
_cell.length_b   1.000
_cell.length_c   1.000
_cell.angle_alpha   90.00
_cell.angle_beta   90.00
_cell.angle_gamma   90.00
#
_symmetry.space_group_name_H-M   'P 1'
#
loop_
_entity.id
_entity.type
_entity.pdbx_description
1 polymer ?
#
loop_
_entity_poly.entity_id
_entity_poly.type
_entity_poly.pdbx_seq_one_letter_code
_entity_poly.pdbx_strand_id
1 'polypeptide(L)'
;MNFLYRIALAVTVFSVATGCVSPPFGPAVAVKPGHDKPFSDFLQDDAQCRQHARDQLARGMDTHAASDAHAPLAQLNVQQRYDLAYLECMQAKGNVVSSTHQATPPGGAP
;
A
#
# COMPACT_ATOMS: atom_id res chain seq x y z
N MET A 1 -6.06 -39.08 25.00
CA MET A 1 -5.90 -39.20 23.54
C MET A 1 -6.62 -38.12 22.73
N ASN A 2 -7.93 -37.86 22.91
CA ASN A 2 -8.69 -36.92 22.05
C ASN A 2 -8.24 -35.45 22.10
N PHE A 3 -7.72 -34.98 23.24
CA PHE A 3 -7.27 -33.59 23.39
C PHE A 3 -6.01 -33.29 22.56
N LEU A 4 -5.04 -34.21 22.56
CA LEU A 4 -3.83 -34.11 21.75
C LEU A 4 -4.14 -34.20 20.25
N TYR A 5 -5.13 -35.03 19.87
CA TYR A 5 -5.59 -35.14 18.48
C TYR A 5 -6.26 -33.85 17.98
N ARG A 6 -7.05 -33.19 18.83
CA ARG A 6 -7.68 -31.90 18.53
C ARG A 6 -6.66 -30.77 18.37
N ILE A 7 -5.62 -30.75 19.22
CA ILE A 7 -4.52 -29.79 19.08
C ILE A 7 -3.76 -30.05 17.78
N ALA A 8 -3.45 -31.31 17.46
CA ALA A 8 -2.78 -31.66 16.21
C ALA A 8 -3.59 -31.22 14.97
N LEU A 9 -4.89 -31.49 14.95
CA LEU A 9 -5.80 -31.08 13.87
C LEU A 9 -5.83 -29.55 13.71
N ALA A 10 -5.91 -28.81 14.81
CA ALA A 10 -5.94 -27.34 14.77
C ALA A 10 -4.61 -26.76 14.23
N VAL A 11 -3.47 -27.33 14.64
CA VAL A 11 -2.15 -26.90 14.17
C VAL A 11 -1.99 -27.16 12.67
N THR A 12 -2.38 -28.34 12.17
CA THR A 12 -2.28 -28.68 10.73
C THR A 12 -3.14 -27.77 9.86
N VAL A 13 -4.35 -27.40 10.29
CA VAL A 13 -5.23 -26.49 9.55
C VAL A 13 -4.65 -25.08 9.48
N PHE A 14 -4.04 -24.59 10.56
CA PHE A 14 -3.45 -23.25 10.59
C PHE A 14 -2.22 -23.13 9.68
N SER A 15 -1.44 -24.20 9.54
CA SER A 15 -0.23 -24.22 8.68
C SER A 15 -0.52 -24.11 7.18
N VAL A 16 -1.72 -24.43 6.71
CA VAL A 16 -2.09 -24.36 5.27
C VAL A 16 -2.59 -22.96 4.87
N ALA A 17 -2.81 -22.06 5.83
CA ALA A 17 -3.39 -20.73 5.59
C ALA A 17 -2.37 -19.61 5.27
N THR A 18 -1.15 -19.94 4.83
CA THR A 18 -0.20 -18.93 4.32
C THR A 18 -0.41 -18.70 2.82
N GLY A 19 -1.49 -17.99 2.47
CA GLY A 19 -1.65 -17.42 1.13
C GLY A 19 -1.06 -16.01 1.08
N CYS A 20 -0.18 -15.74 0.12
CA CYS A 20 0.17 -14.35 -0.22
C CYS A 20 -1.05 -13.72 -0.91
N VAL A 21 -1.94 -13.08 -0.15
CA VAL A 21 -2.98 -12.25 -0.75
C VAL A 21 -2.26 -11.12 -1.50
N SER A 22 -2.43 -11.05 -2.82
CA SER A 22 -1.89 -9.98 -3.63
C SER A 22 -2.55 -8.67 -3.20
N PRO A 23 -1.79 -7.68 -2.70
CA PRO A 23 -2.38 -6.45 -2.19
C PRO A 23 -3.15 -5.76 -3.33
N PRO A 24 -4.42 -5.38 -3.14
CA PRO A 24 -5.24 -4.77 -4.19
C PRO A 24 -4.84 -3.32 -4.51
N PHE A 25 -3.74 -2.83 -3.95
CA PHE A 25 -3.34 -1.43 -3.98
C PHE A 25 -2.14 -1.25 -4.90
N GLY A 26 -2.39 -0.71 -6.09
CA GLY A 26 -1.40 0.00 -6.90
C GLY A 26 -1.74 1.48 -6.92
N PRO A 27 -0.77 2.38 -7.15
CA PRO A 27 -1.06 3.79 -7.26
C PRO A 27 -1.98 4.00 -8.46
N ALA A 28 -3.10 4.68 -8.26
CA ALA A 28 -4.01 5.01 -9.35
C ALA A 28 -3.58 6.30 -10.09
N VAL A 29 -2.36 6.76 -9.81
CA VAL A 29 -1.75 7.99 -10.30
C VAL A 29 -0.56 7.66 -11.19
N ALA A 30 -0.47 8.33 -12.34
CA ALA A 30 0.64 8.18 -13.26
C ALA A 30 1.78 9.14 -12.88
N VAL A 31 2.99 8.60 -12.74
CA VAL A 31 4.21 9.35 -12.41
C VAL A 31 5.26 9.05 -13.47
N LYS A 32 6.07 10.04 -13.83
CA LYS A 32 7.12 9.90 -14.85
C LYS A 32 8.50 10.24 -14.29
N PRO A 33 9.60 9.76 -14.93
CA PRO A 33 10.95 10.16 -14.57
C PRO A 33 11.11 11.69 -14.55
N GLY A 34 11.95 12.18 -13.64
CA GLY A 34 12.43 13.56 -13.66
C GLY A 34 13.19 13.88 -14.95
N HIS A 35 13.34 15.17 -15.27
CA HIS A 35 13.94 15.62 -16.53
C HIS A 35 15.40 15.15 -16.70
N ASP A 36 16.11 14.95 -15.58
CA ASP A 36 17.53 14.59 -15.55
C ASP A 36 17.79 13.17 -15.03
N LYS A 37 16.76 12.30 -14.94
CA LYS A 37 16.88 10.95 -14.37
C LYS A 37 16.64 9.86 -15.43
N PRO A 38 17.51 8.83 -15.55
CA PRO A 38 17.28 7.72 -16.45
C PRO A 38 16.09 6.86 -15.99
N PHE A 39 15.46 6.17 -16.94
CA PHE A 39 14.28 5.36 -16.65
C PHE A 39 14.55 4.22 -15.66
N SER A 40 15.76 3.66 -15.64
CA SER A 40 16.16 2.61 -14.68
C SER A 40 16.07 3.07 -13.22
N ASP A 41 16.50 4.31 -12.95
CA ASP A 41 16.49 4.88 -11.60
C ASP A 41 15.06 5.22 -11.19
N PHE A 42 14.24 5.65 -12.16
CA PHE A 42 12.81 5.81 -11.93
C PHE A 42 12.13 4.48 -11.56
N LEU A 43 12.46 3.36 -12.24
CA LEU A 43 11.90 2.05 -11.90
C LEU A 43 12.29 1.61 -10.49
N GLN A 44 13.55 1.88 -10.08
CA GLN A 44 14.02 1.59 -8.73
C GLN A 44 13.28 2.44 -7.69
N ASP A 45 13.09 3.72 -7.96
CA ASP A 45 12.33 4.62 -7.09
C ASP A 45 10.85 4.24 -7.01
N ASP A 46 10.22 3.87 -8.14
CA ASP A 46 8.83 3.40 -8.17
C ASP A 46 8.65 2.17 -7.29
N ALA A 47 9.55 1.19 -7.36
CA ALA A 47 9.52 0.01 -6.50
C ALA A 47 9.64 0.40 -5.00
N GLN A 48 10.59 1.29 -4.67
CA GLN A 48 10.80 1.73 -3.30
C GLN A 48 9.59 2.53 -2.75
N CYS A 49 9.02 3.42 -3.56
CA CYS A 49 7.87 4.23 -3.17
C CYS A 49 6.59 3.40 -3.07
N ARG A 50 6.41 2.36 -3.91
CA ARG A 50 5.30 1.40 -3.75
C ARG A 50 5.40 0.65 -2.43
N GLN A 51 6.60 0.28 -2.02
CA GLN A 51 6.82 -0.39 -0.73
C GLN A 51 6.55 0.56 0.44
N HIS A 52 7.09 1.77 0.38
CA HIS A 52 6.84 2.80 1.39
C HIS A 52 5.35 3.09 1.58
N ALA A 53 4.59 3.22 0.49
CA ALA A 53 3.15 3.44 0.56
C ALA A 53 2.39 2.25 1.19
N ARG A 54 2.84 1.00 0.98
CA ARG A 54 2.27 -0.18 1.67
C ARG A 54 2.56 -0.14 3.17
N ASP A 55 3.78 0.23 3.55
CA ASP A 55 4.18 0.30 4.96
C ASP A 55 3.43 1.41 5.70
N GLN A 56 3.10 2.51 5.01
CA GLN A 56 2.25 3.59 5.55
C GLN A 56 0.81 3.13 5.81
N LEU A 57 0.25 2.26 4.94
CA LEU A 57 -1.06 1.67 5.17
C LEU A 57 -1.06 0.69 6.34
N ALA A 58 -0.06 -0.19 6.41
CA ALA A 58 0.07 -1.18 7.50
C ALA A 58 0.15 -0.49 8.86
N ARG A 59 1.01 0.54 8.99
CA ARG A 59 1.15 1.33 10.23
C ARG A 59 -0.13 2.07 10.63
N GLY A 60 -1.00 2.39 9.68
CA GLY A 60 -2.30 3.01 9.92
C GLY A 60 -3.43 2.03 10.27
N MET A 61 -3.24 0.72 10.03
CA MET A 61 -4.18 -0.34 10.40
C MET A 61 -3.94 -0.87 11.82
N ASP A 62 -2.72 -0.73 12.33
CA ASP A 62 -2.32 -1.18 13.68
C ASP A 62 -2.79 -0.23 14.81
N THR A 63 -3.33 0.94 14.46
CA THR A 63 -3.71 1.97 15.42
C THR A 63 -5.17 1.88 15.85
N HIS A 64 -5.41 1.14 16.93
CA HIS A 64 -6.51 1.41 17.87
C HIS A 64 -6.19 2.59 18.83
N ALA A 65 -5.43 3.59 18.36
CA ALA A 65 -5.12 4.78 19.13
C ALA A 65 -5.07 5.99 18.19
N ALA A 66 -5.93 6.96 18.49
CA ALA A 66 -5.97 8.26 17.86
C ALA A 66 -4.77 9.13 18.27
N SER A 67 -4.68 10.25 17.54
CA SER A 67 -4.00 11.51 17.85
C SER A 67 -2.48 11.55 17.70
N ASP A 68 -2.05 11.76 16.46
CA ASP A 68 -1.25 12.96 16.14
C ASP A 68 -1.97 13.72 15.03
N ALA A 69 -2.37 14.96 15.37
CA ALA A 69 -3.31 15.75 14.59
C ALA A 69 -2.63 16.47 13.42
N HIS A 70 -2.78 15.91 12.22
CA HIS A 70 -3.05 16.65 10.98
C HIS A 70 -4.25 15.95 10.32
N ALA A 71 -5.46 16.28 10.78
CA ALA A 71 -6.70 15.58 10.39
C ALA A 71 -7.41 16.26 9.21
N PRO A 72 -7.10 15.81 7.98
CA PRO A 72 -8.13 15.52 6.98
C PRO A 72 -8.15 14.02 6.57
N LEU A 73 -7.18 13.22 7.03
CA LEU A 73 -7.00 11.83 6.57
C LEU A 73 -8.04 10.83 7.09
N ALA A 74 -8.80 11.18 8.14
CA ALA A 74 -9.82 10.31 8.73
C ALA A 74 -10.96 9.96 7.74
N GLN A 75 -11.16 10.78 6.71
CA GLN A 75 -12.17 10.55 5.66
C GLN A 75 -11.59 9.92 4.38
N LEU A 76 -10.28 9.72 4.30
CA LEU A 76 -9.65 9.16 3.10
C LEU A 76 -9.79 7.65 3.05
N ASN A 77 -10.18 7.15 1.88
CA ASN A 77 -10.17 5.72 1.56
C ASN A 77 -8.73 5.18 1.69
N VAL A 78 -8.59 3.90 2.01
CA VAL A 78 -7.28 3.19 2.05
C VAL A 78 -6.49 3.42 0.76
N GLN A 79 -7.17 3.45 -0.39
CA GLN A 79 -6.57 3.76 -1.68
C GLN A 79 -5.99 5.18 -1.76
N GLN A 80 -6.71 6.20 -1.27
CA GLN A 80 -6.21 7.58 -1.28
C GLN A 80 -5.01 7.77 -0.36
N ARG A 81 -4.98 7.07 0.78
CA ARG A 81 -3.82 7.08 1.68
C ARG A 81 -2.59 6.46 1.00
N TYR A 82 -2.78 5.40 0.22
CA TYR A 82 -1.73 4.80 -0.59
C TYR A 82 -1.20 5.78 -1.64
N ASP A 83 -2.11 6.39 -2.40
CA ASP A 83 -1.77 7.29 -3.49
C ASP A 83 -0.99 8.52 -2.97
N LEU A 84 -1.43 9.12 -1.86
CA LEU A 84 -0.71 10.25 -1.22
C LEU A 84 0.71 9.86 -0.79
N ALA A 85 0.87 8.76 -0.05
CA ALA A 85 2.17 8.31 0.41
C ALA A 85 3.13 7.99 -0.76
N TYR A 86 2.60 7.44 -1.85
CA TYR A 86 3.37 7.17 -3.06
C TYR A 86 3.81 8.47 -3.76
N LEU A 87 2.90 9.44 -3.91
CA LEU A 87 3.20 10.73 -4.53
C LEU A 87 4.23 11.54 -3.74
N GLU A 88 4.09 11.58 -2.42
CA GLU A 88 5.05 12.24 -1.52
C GLU A 88 6.45 11.64 -1.68
N CYS A 89 6.55 10.31 -1.73
CA CYS A 89 7.83 9.62 -1.96
C CYS A 89 8.41 9.94 -3.34
N MET A 90 7.59 9.89 -4.41
CA MET A 90 8.06 10.16 -5.77
C MET A 90 8.51 11.62 -5.93
N GLN A 91 7.80 12.56 -5.31
CA GLN A 91 8.19 13.97 -5.28
C GLN A 91 9.49 14.17 -4.50
N ALA A 92 9.66 13.51 -3.35
CA ALA A 92 10.91 13.55 -2.57
C ALA A 92 12.10 12.96 -3.35
N LYS A 93 11.85 11.99 -4.24
CA LYS A 93 12.84 11.43 -5.18
C LYS A 93 13.10 12.32 -6.40
N GLY A 94 12.36 13.42 -6.57
CA GLY A 94 12.50 14.33 -7.72
C GLY A 94 11.84 13.83 -9.01
N ASN A 95 10.92 12.87 -8.90
CA ASN A 95 10.13 12.40 -10.04
C ASN A 95 8.92 13.30 -10.26
N VAL A 96 8.43 13.40 -11.50
CA VAL A 96 7.32 14.30 -11.84
C VAL A 96 6.00 13.58 -11.57
N VAL A 97 5.31 14.08 -10.56
CA VAL A 97 3.97 13.64 -10.16
C VAL A 97 2.89 14.41 -10.92
N SER A 98 2.00 13.70 -11.62
CA SER A 98 0.76 14.32 -12.11
C SER A 98 -0.24 14.35 -10.97
N SER A 99 -0.58 15.56 -10.49
CA SER A 99 -1.49 15.80 -9.35
C SER A 99 -2.96 15.43 -9.61
N THR A 100 -3.24 14.56 -10.58
CA THR A 100 -4.59 14.07 -10.85
C THR A 100 -4.98 13.09 -9.75
N HIS A 101 -5.49 13.62 -8.64
CA HIS A 101 -6.37 12.92 -7.68
C HIS A 101 -7.64 12.32 -8.32
N GLN A 102 -7.70 12.23 -9.65
CA GLN A 102 -8.79 11.69 -10.43
C GLN A 102 -8.45 10.25 -10.85
N ALA A 103 -8.10 9.46 -9.85
CA ALA A 103 -8.10 8.02 -9.92
C ALA A 103 -9.55 7.56 -10.14
N THR A 104 -9.84 7.03 -11.32
CA THR A 104 -11.05 6.25 -11.56
C THR A 104 -11.13 5.15 -10.49
N PRO A 105 -12.29 4.94 -9.84
CA PRO A 105 -12.40 3.99 -8.73
C PRO A 105 -12.00 2.57 -9.16
N PRO A 106 -11.29 1.80 -8.30
CA PRO A 106 -11.01 0.39 -8.55
C PRO A 106 -12.30 -0.41 -8.36
N GLY A 107 -13.11 -0.50 -9.42
CA GLY A 107 -14.41 -1.18 -9.34
C GLY A 107 -15.21 -1.24 -10.65
N GLY A 108 -14.57 -1.17 -11.81
CA GLY A 108 -15.25 -1.22 -13.11
C GLY A 108 -14.76 -2.36 -13.99
N ALA A 109 -15.11 -3.60 -13.67
CA ALA A 109 -15.30 -4.62 -14.69
C ALA A 109 -16.79 -4.58 -15.10
N PRO A 110 -17.14 -4.59 -16.40
CA PRO A 110 -18.53 -4.62 -16.84
C PRO A 110 -19.26 -5.91 -16.43
#